data_AF-A0A535QH11-F1
#
_entry.id   AF-A0A535QH11-F1
#
_cell.length_a   1.000
_cell.length_b   1.000
_cell.length_c   1.000
_cell.angle_alpha   90.00
_cell.angle_beta   90.00
_cell.angle_gamma   90.00
#
_symmetry.space_group_name_H-M   'P 1'
#
loop_
_entity.id
_entity.type
_entity.pdbx_description
1 polymer ?
#
loop_
_entity_poly.entity_id
_entity_poly.type
_entity_poly.pdbx_seq_one_letter_code
_entity_poly.pdbx_strand_id
1 'polypeptide(L)'
;MSIVTPVPPPTVPGAAVEVPRGPAARQVPGPLLFLARSLRTLWSNGKARIGLVILGIDILVAILAPLLAPHSPTATTFVPYQSPSATNWFGT
;
A
#
# COMPACT_ATOMS: atom_id res chain seq x y z
N MET A 1 -3.43 -22.21 -15.76
CA MET A 1 -2.30 -22.96 -16.34
C MET A 1 -1.63 -23.74 -15.22
N SER A 2 -1.83 -25.05 -15.20
CA SER A 2 -1.33 -25.94 -14.14
C SER A 2 0.13 -26.29 -14.42
N ILE A 3 1.05 -25.87 -13.54
CA ILE A 3 2.45 -26.29 -13.58
C ILE A 3 2.55 -27.56 -12.73
N VAL A 4 1.98 -28.66 -13.23
CA VAL A 4 2.26 -29.99 -12.70
C VAL A 4 3.30 -30.60 -13.61
N THR A 5 4.57 -30.50 -13.20
CA THR A 5 5.63 -31.32 -13.78
C THR A 5 5.40 -32.73 -13.24
N PRO A 6 5.04 -33.73 -14.07
CA PRO A 6 4.83 -35.07 -13.57
C PRO A 6 6.20 -35.65 -13.25
N VAL A 7 6.56 -35.65 -11.97
CA VAL A 7 7.70 -36.44 -11.52
C VAL A 7 7.21 -37.88 -11.34
N PRO A 8 7.85 -38.88 -11.96
CA PRO A 8 7.46 -40.27 -11.77
C PRO A 8 7.50 -40.64 -10.28
N PRO A 9 6.52 -41.43 -9.80
CA PRO A 9 6.44 -41.82 -8.40
C PRO A 9 7.72 -42.57 -7.99
N PRO A 10 8.25 -42.29 -6.77
CA PRO A 10 9.45 -42.95 -6.31
C PRO A 10 9.22 -44.46 -6.20
N THR A 11 10.10 -45.24 -6.80
CA THR A 11 10.06 -46.72 -6.77
C THR A 11 10.44 -47.28 -5.39
N VAL A 12 10.99 -46.44 -4.51
CA VAL A 12 11.37 -46.78 -3.14
C VAL A 12 10.56 -45.92 -2.17
N PRO A 13 9.76 -46.53 -1.27
CA PRO A 13 9.05 -45.80 -0.22
C PRO A 13 10.05 -44.99 0.63
N GLY A 14 9.86 -43.67 0.71
CA GLY A 14 10.74 -42.75 1.45
C GLY A 14 11.89 -42.15 0.63
N ALA A 15 12.02 -42.48 -0.67
CA ALA A 15 13.00 -41.79 -1.53
C ALA A 15 12.60 -40.33 -1.74
N ALA A 16 13.48 -39.42 -1.32
CA ALA A 16 13.33 -37.99 -1.57
C ALA A 16 13.42 -37.73 -3.07
N VAL A 17 12.32 -37.30 -3.66
CA VAL A 17 12.28 -36.83 -5.03
C VAL A 17 12.83 -35.40 -5.07
N GLU A 18 14.06 -35.25 -5.54
CA GLU A 18 14.65 -33.93 -5.77
C GLU A 18 14.00 -33.30 -7.00
N VAL A 19 12.98 -32.48 -6.79
CA VAL A 19 12.31 -31.73 -7.86
C VAL A 19 13.28 -30.67 -8.36
N PRO A 20 13.73 -30.71 -9.63
CA PRO A 20 14.61 -29.68 -10.17
C PRO A 20 13.88 -28.34 -10.15
N ARG A 21 14.22 -27.48 -9.19
CA ARG A 21 13.71 -26.10 -9.18
C ARG A 21 14.35 -25.39 -10.37
N GLY A 22 13.55 -25.16 -11.42
CA GLY A 22 14.02 -24.47 -12.61
C GLY A 22 14.55 -23.06 -12.29
N PRO A 23 15.39 -22.48 -13.16
CA PRO A 23 16.04 -21.18 -12.94
C PRO A 23 15.06 -20.02 -12.65
N ALA A 24 13.78 -20.17 -13.01
CA ALA A 24 12.70 -19.24 -12.67
C ALA A 24 12.48 -19.07 -11.15
N ALA A 25 12.82 -20.06 -10.33
CA ALA A 25 12.71 -19.96 -8.87
C ALA A 25 13.72 -18.98 -8.24
N ARG A 26 14.73 -18.53 -9.01
CA ARG A 26 15.89 -17.81 -8.48
C ARG A 26 15.87 -16.30 -8.72
N GLN A 27 14.88 -15.79 -9.46
CA GLN A 27 14.84 -14.37 -9.86
C GLN A 27 13.53 -13.72 -9.45
N VAL A 28 13.33 -13.56 -8.14
CA VAL A 28 12.30 -12.64 -7.65
C VAL A 28 12.85 -11.23 -7.84
N PRO A 29 12.23 -10.38 -8.67
CA PRO A 29 12.69 -9.00 -8.83
C PRO A 29 12.65 -8.31 -7.46
N GLY A 30 13.62 -7.43 -7.21
CA GLY A 30 13.72 -6.73 -5.93
C GLY A 30 12.43 -5.99 -5.56
N PRO A 31 12.18 -5.72 -4.27
CA PRO A 31 10.91 -5.19 -3.78
C PRO A 31 10.51 -3.88 -4.45
N LEU A 32 11.49 -3.03 -4.80
CA LEU A 32 11.26 -1.78 -5.51
C LEU A 32 10.75 -1.99 -6.95
N LEU A 33 11.29 -2.97 -7.67
CA LEU A 33 10.84 -3.31 -9.02
C LEU A 33 9.43 -3.89 -8.99
N PHE A 34 9.11 -4.68 -7.98
CA PHE A 34 7.75 -5.17 -7.76
C PHE A 34 6.77 -4.02 -7.50
N LEU A 35 7.11 -3.09 -6.61
CA LEU A 35 6.27 -1.95 -6.29
C LEU A 35 6.06 -1.03 -7.50
N ALA A 36 7.11 -0.71 -8.25
CA ALA A 36 7.02 0.11 -9.45
C ALA A 36 6.12 -0.52 -10.53
N ARG A 37 6.21 -1.85 -10.73
CA ARG A 37 5.33 -2.57 -11.66
C ARG A 37 3.88 -2.59 -11.18
N SER A 38 3.66 -2.75 -9.88
CA SER A 38 2.33 -2.72 -9.28
C SER A 38 1.69 -1.35 -9.41
N LEU A 39 2.41 -0.27 -9.10
CA LEU A 39 1.92 1.11 -9.28
C LEU A 39 1.60 1.41 -10.74
N ARG A 40 2.45 0.98 -11.68
CA ARG A 40 2.18 1.11 -13.12
C ARG A 40 0.91 0.38 -13.54
N THR A 41 0.68 -0.81 -13.00
CA THR A 41 -0.53 -1.62 -13.28
C THR A 41 -1.78 -0.98 -12.68
N LEU A 42 -1.69 -0.45 -11.46
CA LEU A 42 -2.80 0.27 -10.84
C LEU A 42 -3.16 1.55 -11.61
N TRP A 43 -2.16 2.26 -12.14
CA TRP A 43 -2.39 3.50 -12.89
C TRP A 43 -3.11 3.28 -14.23
N SER A 44 -2.97 2.10 -14.85
CA SER A 44 -3.64 1.80 -16.14
C SER A 44 -5.13 1.50 -15.99
N ASN A 45 -5.60 1.14 -14.79
CA ASN A 45 -7.01 0.87 -14.52
C ASN A 45 -7.70 2.12 -13.94
N GLY A 46 -8.71 2.64 -14.66
CA GLY A 46 -9.42 3.85 -14.24
C GLY A 46 -10.06 3.78 -12.85
N LYS A 47 -10.59 2.62 -12.44
CA LYS A 47 -11.19 2.44 -11.10
C LYS A 47 -10.10 2.41 -10.02
N ALA A 48 -8.99 1.73 -10.27
CA ALA A 48 -7.86 1.69 -9.35
C ALA A 48 -7.17 3.06 -9.19
N ARG A 49 -7.12 3.84 -10.27
CA ARG A 49 -6.57 5.20 -10.26
C ARG A 49 -7.31 6.11 -9.29
N ILE A 50 -8.65 6.02 -9.20
CA ILE A 50 -9.44 6.83 -8.26
C ILE A 50 -8.99 6.56 -6.82
N GLY A 51 -8.91 5.29 -6.42
CA GLY A 51 -8.43 4.94 -5.08
C GLY A 51 -7.00 5.40 -4.80
N LEU A 52 -6.12 5.29 -5.80
CA LEU A 52 -4.73 5.75 -5.68
C LEU A 52 -4.62 7.29 -5.57
N VAL A 53 -5.49 8.03 -6.26
CA VAL A 53 -5.57 9.50 -6.14
C VAL A 53 -6.07 9.90 -4.75
N ILE A 54 -7.13 9.28 -4.24
CA ILE A 54 -7.66 9.55 -2.89
C ILE A 54 -6.58 9.29 -1.84
N LEU A 55 -5.91 8.13 -1.92
CA LEU A 55 -4.80 7.81 -1.02
C LEU A 55 -3.66 8.83 -1.11
N GLY A 56 -3.33 9.28 -2.33
CA GLY A 56 -2.33 10.32 -2.54
C GLY A 56 -2.72 11.66 -1.89
N ILE A 57 -4.00 12.02 -1.94
CA ILE A 57 -4.53 13.21 -1.26
C ILE A 57 -4.42 13.06 0.25
N ASP A 58 -4.80 11.92 0.83
CA ASP A 58 -4.68 11.69 2.28
C ASP A 58 -3.22 11.78 2.76
N ILE A 59 -2.29 11.21 1.99
CA ILE A 59 -0.85 11.33 2.29
C ILE A 59 -0.41 12.78 2.23
N LEU A 60 -0.86 13.55 1.23
CA LEU A 60 -0.55 14.97 1.11
C LEU A 60 -1.11 15.77 2.29
N VAL A 61 -2.35 15.51 2.69
CA VAL A 61 -2.98 16.13 3.86
C VAL A 61 -2.20 15.77 5.12
N ALA A 62 -1.74 14.54 5.29
CA ALA A 62 -0.93 14.13 6.43
C ALA A 62 0.42 14.85 6.50
N ILE A 63 1.08 15.05 5.37
CA ILE A 63 2.34 15.82 5.29
C ILE A 63 2.09 17.30 5.59
N LEU A 64 0.98 17.85 5.09
CA LEU A 64 0.59 19.24 5.29
C LEU A 64 -0.17 19.46 6.62
N ALA A 65 -0.40 18.42 7.41
CA ALA A 65 -1.17 18.51 8.66
C ALA A 65 -0.65 19.60 9.61
N PRO A 66 0.67 19.79 9.83
CA PRO A 66 1.17 20.85 10.70
C PRO A 66 0.85 22.27 10.20
N LEU A 67 0.67 22.44 8.89
CA LEU A 67 0.30 23.73 8.28
C LEU A 67 -1.21 23.93 8.26
N LEU A 68 -1.98 22.85 8.06
CA LEU A 68 -3.44 22.87 8.00
C LEU A 68 -4.08 23.01 9.40
N ALA A 69 -3.50 22.36 10.40
CA ALA A 69 -3.99 22.37 11.77
C ALA A 69 -2.81 22.57 12.74
N PRO A 70 -2.32 23.81 12.91
CA PRO A 70 -1.22 24.12 13.83
C PRO A 70 -1.61 24.00 15.31
N HIS A 71 -2.89 23.78 15.62
CA HIS A 71 -3.40 23.66 16.97
C HIS A 71 -3.27 22.23 17.51
N SER A 72 -3.00 22.11 18.81
CA SER A 72 -2.91 20.80 19.47
C SER A 72 -4.28 20.13 19.51
N PRO A 73 -4.42 18.85 19.11
CA PRO A 73 -5.67 18.10 19.19
C PRO A 73 -6.10 17.80 20.64
N THR A 74 -5.20 17.98 21.62
CA THR A 74 -5.47 17.75 23.04
C THR A 74 -5.60 19.03 23.85
N ALA A 75 -5.58 20.21 23.19
CA ALA A 75 -5.79 21.47 23.88
C ALA A 75 -7.23 21.57 24.40
N THR A 76 -7.39 21.84 25.70
CA THR A 76 -8.69 22.04 26.36
C THR A 76 -8.94 23.49 26.74
N THR A 77 -7.95 24.37 26.50
CA THR A 77 -8.01 25.80 26.78
C THR A 77 -8.50 26.54 25.53
N PHE A 78 -9.80 26.57 25.32
CA PHE A 78 -10.43 27.37 24.26
C PHE A 78 -11.72 28.00 24.77
N VAL A 79 -12.16 29.09 24.14
CA VAL A 79 -13.43 29.73 24.49
C VAL A 79 -14.54 29.00 23.73
N PRO A 80 -15.53 28.39 24.41
CA PRO A 80 -16.61 27.68 23.73
C PRO A 80 -17.58 28.66 23.05
N TYR A 81 -18.25 28.20 21.99
CA TYR A 81 -19.25 28.93 21.22
C TYR A 81 -18.74 30.17 20.49
N GLN A 82 -17.46 30.17 20.05
CA GLN A 82 -17.00 31.27 19.20
C GLN A 82 -17.59 31.15 17.80
N SER A 83 -18.05 32.28 17.26
CA SER A 83 -18.46 32.35 15.85
C SER A 83 -17.28 32.09 14.91
N PRO A 84 -17.54 31.61 13.68
CA PRO A 84 -16.51 31.45 12.65
C PRO A 84 -15.64 32.70 12.50
N SER A 85 -14.33 32.52 12.48
CA SER A 85 -13.33 33.59 12.35
C SER A 85 -12.15 33.15 11.50
N ALA A 86 -11.27 34.09 11.13
CA ALA A 86 -10.06 33.77 10.35
C ALA A 86 -9.13 32.78 11.06
N THR A 87 -9.17 32.75 12.39
CA THR A 87 -8.41 31.82 13.23
C THR A 87 -9.12 30.47 13.37
N ASN A 88 -10.45 30.50 13.55
CA ASN A 88 -11.28 29.30 13.68
C ASN A 88 -12.34 29.29 12.59
N TRP A 89 -12.02 28.72 11.41
CA TRP A 89 -12.90 28.80 10.22
C TRP A 89 -14.31 28.25 10.45
N PHE A 90 -14.47 27.34 11.40
CA PHE A 90 -15.74 26.72 11.75
C PHE A 90 -16.24 27.08 13.17
N GLY A 91 -15.58 28.00 13.87
CA GLY A 91 -15.84 28.31 15.28
C GLY A 91 -15.12 27.34 16.24
N THR A 92 -15.44 27.45 17.54
CA THR A 92 -14.95 26.58 18.63
C THR A 92 -16.04 26.22 19.62
#